data_AF-A0A0Q7N888-F1
#
_entry.id   AF-A0A0Q7N888-F1
#
_cell.length_a   1.000
_cell.length_b   1.000
_cell.length_c   1.000
_cell.angle_alpha   90.00
_cell.angle_beta   90.00
_cell.angle_gamma   90.00
#
_symmetry.space_group_name_H-M   'P 1'
#
loop_
_entity.id
_entity.type
_entity.pdbx_description
1 polymer ?
#
loop_
_entity_poly.entity_id
_entity_poly.type
_entity_poly.pdbx_seq_one_letter_code
_entity_poly.pdbx_strand_id
1 'polypeptide(L)'
;MNWDAAEIRQAAKYWRSGLSGAQIAKQMGVTRGAILGLAHRNRDLFPSAGKKAAPRKPMSGRKPSQWTEEILTAASRSWKAGAGIGEIASAAGATRAAMLGQIHRRRDLFPIRKTKRQPKQRIKSSAPAMPVFEPACPSVQSVNDLSRFQIAGSEPVAFIDLGRRQCRFPLECMEVVSGPQTLCCGAKTEDLASYCVGHRRVMMRAAMEAAE
;
A
#
# COMPACT_ATOMS: atom_id res chain seq x y z
N MET A 1 6.05 10.98 -22.08
CA MET A 1 5.34 11.12 -23.37
C MET A 1 5.09 12.60 -23.57
N ASN A 2 5.74 13.19 -24.57
CA ASN A 2 5.58 14.60 -24.91
C ASN A 2 4.42 14.71 -25.88
N TRP A 3 3.42 15.51 -25.53
CA TRP A 3 2.27 15.77 -26.38
C TRP A 3 2.60 16.91 -27.33
N ASP A 4 2.39 16.71 -28.63
CA ASP A 4 2.50 17.81 -29.59
C ASP A 4 1.25 18.69 -29.57
N ALA A 5 1.42 19.98 -29.87
CA ALA A 5 0.33 20.96 -29.92
C ALA A 5 -0.77 20.58 -30.92
N ALA A 6 -0.45 19.83 -31.98
CA ALA A 6 -1.45 19.27 -32.88
C ALA A 6 -2.30 18.17 -32.21
N GLU A 7 -1.66 17.26 -31.48
CA GLU A 7 -2.33 16.16 -30.77
C GLU A 7 -3.26 16.68 -29.66
N ILE A 8 -2.83 17.70 -28.92
CA ILE A 8 -3.65 18.33 -27.88
C ILE A 8 -4.91 18.95 -28.49
N ARG A 9 -4.77 19.68 -29.62
CA ARG A 9 -5.91 20.27 -30.34
C ARG A 9 -6.86 19.21 -30.88
N GLN A 10 -6.33 18.10 -31.40
CA GLN A 10 -7.14 16.99 -31.89
C GLN A 10 -7.91 16.30 -30.76
N ALA A 11 -7.26 16.00 -29.63
CA ALA A 11 -7.90 15.44 -28.45
C ALA A 11 -8.99 16.37 -27.88
N ALA A 12 -8.74 17.69 -27.86
CA ALA A 12 -9.72 18.68 -27.43
C ALA A 12 -10.92 18.77 -28.39
N LYS A 13 -10.70 18.61 -29.71
CA LYS A 13 -11.77 18.52 -30.71
C LYS A 13 -12.67 17.30 -30.42
N TYR A 14 -12.08 16.13 -30.21
CA TYR A 14 -12.84 14.92 -29.87
C TYR A 14 -13.59 15.05 -28.54
N TRP A 15 -12.99 15.70 -27.54
CA TRP A 15 -13.62 15.97 -26.26
C TRP A 15 -14.86 16.86 -26.41
N ARG A 16 -14.76 17.95 -27.17
CA ARG A 16 -15.89 18.86 -27.44
C ARG A 16 -17.01 18.20 -28.25
N SER A 17 -16.68 17.23 -29.12
CA SER A 17 -17.69 16.38 -29.78
C SER A 17 -18.34 15.34 -28.85
N GLY A 18 -17.99 15.30 -27.57
CA GLY A 18 -18.64 14.46 -26.56
C GLY A 18 -18.07 13.05 -26.41
N LEU A 19 -16.93 12.74 -27.05
CA LEU A 19 -16.28 11.45 -26.86
C LEU A 19 -15.73 11.32 -25.43
N SER A 20 -15.87 10.13 -24.85
CA SER A 20 -15.26 9.83 -23.55
C SER A 20 -13.74 9.68 -23.68
N GLY A 21 -13.00 9.93 -22.59
CA GLY A 21 -11.54 9.75 -22.59
C GLY A 21 -11.07 8.35 -23.01
N ALA A 22 -11.89 7.30 -22.85
CA ALA A 22 -11.58 5.96 -23.35
C ALA A 22 -11.74 5.84 -24.88
N GLN A 23 -12.77 6.48 -25.45
CA GLN A 23 -12.99 6.51 -26.90
C GLN A 23 -11.93 7.36 -27.61
N ILE A 24 -11.57 8.51 -27.03
CA ILE A 24 -10.49 9.37 -27.54
C ILE A 24 -9.17 8.61 -27.53
N ALA A 25 -8.88 7.90 -26.43
CA ALA A 25 -7.68 7.08 -26.32
C ALA A 25 -7.60 6.02 -27.41
N LYS A 26 -8.71 5.31 -27.68
CA LYS A 26 -8.80 4.34 -28.79
C LYS A 26 -8.55 5.01 -30.15
N GLN A 27 -9.13 6.19 -30.39
CA GLN A 27 -9.00 6.91 -31.66
C GLN A 27 -7.58 7.43 -31.91
N MET A 28 -6.89 7.82 -30.85
CA MET A 28 -5.54 8.40 -30.88
C MET A 28 -4.44 7.35 -30.68
N GLY A 29 -4.78 6.08 -30.46
CA GLY A 29 -3.80 5.00 -30.23
C GLY A 29 -3.02 5.12 -28.90
N VAL A 30 -3.59 5.78 -27.89
CA VAL A 30 -2.95 6.02 -26.58
C VAL A 30 -3.74 5.37 -25.44
N THR A 31 -3.19 5.38 -24.23
CA THR A 31 -3.91 4.89 -23.05
C THR A 31 -4.95 5.89 -22.55
N ARG A 32 -6.03 5.38 -21.93
CA ARG A 32 -7.06 6.22 -21.28
C ARG A 32 -6.43 7.16 -20.23
N GLY A 33 -5.45 6.68 -19.47
CA GLY A 33 -4.75 7.48 -18.46
C GLY A 33 -4.01 8.67 -19.06
N ALA A 34 -3.40 8.49 -20.24
CA ALA A 34 -2.69 9.56 -20.94
C ALA A 34 -3.64 10.71 -21.33
N ILE A 35 -4.83 10.39 -21.87
CA ILE A 35 -5.86 11.40 -22.22
C ILE A 35 -6.42 12.09 -20.98
N LEU A 36 -6.67 11.36 -19.88
CA LEU A 36 -7.17 11.99 -18.65
C LEU A 36 -6.13 12.91 -18.02
N GLY A 37 -4.87 12.51 -18.00
CA GLY A 37 -3.77 13.37 -17.56
C GLY A 37 -3.64 14.61 -18.44
N LEU A 38 -3.77 14.45 -19.77
CA LEU A 38 -3.76 15.56 -20.71
C LEU A 38 -4.90 16.54 -20.44
N ALA A 39 -6.13 16.05 -20.27
CA ALA A 39 -7.31 16.85 -19.97
C ALA A 39 -7.17 17.57 -18.62
N HIS A 40 -6.61 16.90 -17.61
CA HIS A 40 -6.40 17.48 -16.29
C HIS A 40 -5.39 18.64 -16.30
N ARG A 41 -4.35 18.56 -17.13
CA ARG A 41 -3.35 19.64 -17.28
C ARG A 41 -3.84 20.78 -18.16
N ASN A 42 -4.77 20.52 -19.08
CA ASN A 42 -5.29 21.49 -20.05
C ASN A 42 -6.80 21.73 -19.82
N ARG A 43 -7.21 22.04 -18.58
CA ARG A 43 -8.64 22.15 -18.23
C ARG A 43 -9.41 23.15 -19.09
N ASP A 44 -8.75 24.20 -19.59
CA ASP A 44 -9.36 25.22 -20.46
C ASP A 44 -9.82 24.63 -21.80
N LEU A 45 -9.08 23.66 -22.34
CA LEU A 45 -9.41 22.97 -23.59
C LEU A 45 -10.34 21.77 -23.38
N PHE A 46 -10.40 21.27 -22.16
CA PHE A 46 -11.17 20.09 -21.75
C PHE A 46 -12.12 20.44 -20.60
N PRO A 47 -13.11 21.32 -20.85
CA PRO A 47 -14.05 21.70 -19.81
C PRO A 47 -14.74 20.45 -19.27
N SER A 48 -14.81 20.36 -17.94
CA SER A 48 -15.62 19.35 -17.28
C SER A 48 -17.07 19.67 -17.60
N ALA A 49 -17.63 19.01 -18.60
CA ALA A 49 -19.08 19.01 -18.79
C ALA A 49 -19.66 18.54 -17.46
N GLY A 50 -20.24 19.46 -16.68
CA GLY A 50 -20.73 19.21 -15.34
C GLY A 50 -21.67 18.02 -15.39
N LYS A 51 -21.16 16.82 -15.06
CA LYS A 51 -21.93 15.60 -15.19
C LYS A 51 -22.98 15.64 -14.10
N LYS A 52 -24.22 16.01 -14.44
CA LYS A 52 -25.36 15.36 -13.82
C LYS A 52 -25.13 13.87 -14.04
N ALA A 53 -24.88 13.13 -12.95
CA ALA A 53 -24.59 11.71 -13.03
C ALA A 53 -25.73 11.04 -13.82
N ALA A 54 -25.41 10.53 -15.01
CA ALA A 54 -26.38 9.73 -15.76
C ALA A 54 -26.81 8.57 -14.85
N PRO A 55 -28.12 8.26 -14.75
CA PRO A 55 -28.58 7.15 -13.95
C PRO A 55 -27.88 5.88 -14.46
N ARG A 56 -27.15 5.20 -13.57
CA ARG A 56 -26.49 3.94 -13.92
C ARG A 56 -27.58 2.96 -14.34
N LYS A 57 -27.49 2.39 -15.54
CA LYS A 57 -28.38 1.29 -15.95
C LYS A 57 -28.31 0.21 -14.85
N PRO A 58 -29.45 -0.29 -14.34
CA PRO A 58 -29.43 -1.38 -13.37
C PRO A 58 -28.68 -2.55 -13.99
N MET A 59 -27.74 -3.09 -13.24
CA MET A 59 -26.93 -4.23 -13.67
C MET A 59 -27.86 -5.43 -13.84
N SER A 60 -28.19 -5.77 -15.09
CA SER A 60 -29.01 -6.93 -15.42
C SER A 60 -28.31 -8.19 -14.92
N GLY A 61 -28.98 -8.98 -14.07
CA GLY A 61 -28.45 -10.24 -13.53
C GLY A 61 -28.22 -10.25 -12.02
N ARG A 62 -28.49 -9.17 -11.30
CA ARG A 62 -28.50 -9.24 -9.82
C ARG A 62 -29.76 -9.98 -9.38
N LYS A 63 -29.59 -11.12 -8.69
CA LYS A 63 -30.70 -11.81 -8.01
C LYS A 63 -31.49 -10.78 -7.18
N PRO A 64 -32.83 -10.87 -7.12
CA PRO A 64 -33.64 -10.00 -6.29
C PRO A 64 -33.09 -9.99 -4.86
N SER A 65 -33.13 -8.81 -4.23
CA SER A 65 -32.63 -8.63 -2.88
C SER A 65 -33.26 -9.67 -1.96
N GLN A 66 -32.45 -10.57 -1.42
CA GLN A 66 -32.85 -11.56 -0.41
C GLN A 66 -33.48 -10.94 0.86
N TRP A 67 -33.41 -9.61 0.99
CA TRP A 67 -34.00 -8.85 2.09
C TRP A 67 -35.46 -8.50 1.76
N THR A 68 -36.38 -9.42 2.09
CA THR A 68 -37.82 -9.12 2.14
C THR A 68 -38.15 -8.31 3.39
N GLU A 69 -39.27 -7.59 3.36
CA GLU A 69 -39.70 -6.78 4.50
C GLU A 69 -40.00 -7.63 5.75
N GLU A 70 -40.42 -8.88 5.54
CA GLU A 70 -40.60 -9.87 6.61
C GLU A 70 -39.27 -10.22 7.29
N ILE A 71 -38.22 -10.50 6.52
CA ILE A 71 -36.88 -10.79 7.06
C ILE A 71 -36.33 -9.57 7.83
N LEU A 72 -36.59 -8.36 7.33
CA LEU A 72 -36.15 -7.12 7.96
C LEU A 72 -36.91 -6.81 9.26
N THR A 73 -38.21 -7.12 9.29
CA THR A 73 -39.04 -7.01 10.49
C THR A 73 -38.60 -8.01 11.56
N ALA A 74 -38.37 -9.27 11.18
CA ALA A 74 -37.83 -10.30 12.07
C ALA A 74 -36.43 -9.90 12.59
N ALA A 75 -35.55 -9.42 11.71
CA ALA A 75 -34.23 -8.94 12.07
C ALA A 75 -34.28 -7.71 13.01
N SER A 76 -35.20 -6.77 12.80
CA SER A 76 -35.40 -5.61 13.70
C SER A 76 -35.91 -6.04 15.07
N ARG A 77 -36.82 -7.01 15.14
CA ARG A 77 -37.29 -7.60 16.41
C ARG A 77 -36.13 -8.25 17.17
N SER A 78 -35.35 -9.10 16.51
CA SER A 78 -34.15 -9.71 17.10
C SER A 78 -33.10 -8.66 17.49
N TRP A 79 -32.99 -7.56 16.71
CA TRP A 79 -32.11 -6.45 17.04
C TRP A 79 -32.55 -5.69 18.29
N LYS A 80 -33.85 -5.45 18.47
CA LYS A 80 -34.38 -4.81 19.68
C LYS A 80 -34.27 -5.72 20.90
N ALA A 81 -34.39 -7.04 20.69
CA ALA A 81 -34.19 -8.06 21.73
C ALA A 81 -32.72 -8.26 22.16
N GLY A 82 -31.76 -7.59 21.51
CA GLY A 82 -30.35 -7.64 21.90
C GLY A 82 -29.51 -8.71 21.21
N ALA A 83 -30.07 -9.50 20.29
CA ALA A 83 -29.35 -10.54 19.56
C ALA A 83 -28.10 -10.01 18.83
N GLY A 84 -27.09 -10.88 18.66
CA GLY A 84 -25.84 -10.52 18.01
C GLY A 84 -25.98 -10.35 16.49
N ILE A 85 -25.13 -9.54 15.86
CA ILE A 85 -25.17 -9.34 14.38
C ILE A 85 -25.01 -10.67 13.65
N GLY A 86 -24.14 -11.56 14.14
CA GLY A 86 -23.91 -12.87 13.53
C GLY A 86 -25.15 -13.76 13.59
N GLU A 87 -25.81 -13.80 14.74
CA GLU A 87 -27.05 -14.57 14.97
C GLU A 87 -28.20 -14.07 14.09
N ILE A 88 -28.39 -12.75 14.02
CA ILE A 88 -29.42 -12.14 13.16
C ILE A 88 -29.12 -12.42 11.69
N ALA A 89 -27.85 -12.37 11.28
CA ALA A 89 -27.46 -12.67 9.90
C ALA A 89 -27.71 -14.14 9.55
N SER A 90 -27.36 -15.08 10.44
CA SER A 90 -27.64 -16.50 10.27
C SER A 90 -29.13 -16.78 10.16
N ALA A 91 -29.96 -16.18 11.03
CA ALA A 91 -31.41 -16.31 10.97
C ALA A 91 -32.02 -15.73 9.68
N ALA A 92 -31.41 -14.69 9.12
CA ALA A 92 -31.82 -14.07 7.86
C ALA A 92 -31.25 -14.77 6.60
N GLY A 93 -30.52 -15.88 6.74
CA GLY A 93 -29.86 -16.57 5.62
C GLY A 93 -28.82 -15.70 4.90
N ALA A 94 -28.22 -14.74 5.61
CA ALA A 94 -27.32 -13.73 5.05
C ALA A 94 -25.95 -13.74 5.72
N THR A 95 -24.95 -13.17 5.04
CA THR A 95 -23.63 -12.97 5.66
C THR A 95 -23.67 -11.86 6.70
N ARG A 96 -22.80 -11.95 7.71
CA ARG A 96 -22.62 -10.89 8.72
C ARG A 96 -22.39 -9.50 8.09
N ALA A 97 -21.60 -9.44 7.02
CA ALA A 97 -21.32 -8.20 6.29
C ALA A 97 -22.56 -7.65 5.57
N ALA A 98 -23.38 -8.52 4.97
CA ALA A 98 -24.64 -8.10 4.35
C ALA A 98 -25.59 -7.51 5.39
N MET A 99 -25.70 -8.12 6.57
CA MET A 99 -26.50 -7.61 7.69
C MET A 99 -25.98 -6.28 8.23
N LEU A 100 -24.66 -6.13 8.40
CA LEU A 100 -24.04 -4.86 8.78
C LEU A 100 -24.38 -3.74 7.79
N GLY A 101 -24.38 -4.05 6.50
CA GLY A 101 -24.82 -3.13 5.46
C GLY A 101 -26.28 -2.69 5.61
N GLN A 102 -27.19 -3.61 6.00
CA GLN A 102 -28.59 -3.25 6.27
C GLN A 102 -28.72 -2.36 7.50
N ILE A 103 -27.99 -2.65 8.57
CA ILE A 103 -27.97 -1.84 9.81
C ILE A 103 -27.53 -0.39 9.54
N HIS A 104 -26.56 -0.19 8.65
CA HIS A 104 -26.08 1.14 8.27
C HIS A 104 -27.06 1.88 7.36
N ARG A 105 -27.68 1.18 6.41
CA ARG A 105 -28.63 1.78 5.45
C ARG A 105 -30.00 2.10 6.06
N ARG A 106 -30.45 1.28 7.01
CA ARG A 106 -31.77 1.37 7.66
C ARG A 106 -31.63 1.63 9.16
N ARG A 107 -31.11 2.82 9.49
CA ARG A 107 -30.85 3.20 10.89
C ARG A 107 -32.13 3.35 11.72
N ASP A 108 -33.24 3.61 11.06
CA ASP A 108 -34.61 3.66 11.58
C ASP A 108 -35.05 2.32 12.19
N LEU A 109 -34.82 1.21 11.49
CA LEU A 109 -35.17 -0.14 11.97
C LEU A 109 -34.14 -0.70 12.96
N PHE A 110 -32.89 -0.23 12.88
CA PHE A 110 -31.76 -0.71 13.67
C PHE A 110 -31.11 0.45 14.42
N PRO A 111 -31.69 0.98 15.51
CA PRO A 111 -31.11 2.11 16.24
C PRO A 111 -29.71 1.80 16.80
N ILE A 112 -28.90 2.84 17.01
CA ILE A 112 -27.57 2.70 17.64
C ILE A 112 -27.75 2.17 19.06
N ARG A 113 -27.35 0.91 19.28
CA ARG A 113 -27.16 0.40 20.63
C ARG A 113 -25.98 1.13 21.25
N LYS A 114 -26.22 1.91 22.31
CA LYS A 114 -25.15 2.42 23.17
C LYS A 114 -24.57 1.22 23.91
N THR A 115 -23.60 0.54 23.29
CA THR A 115 -22.88 -0.49 24.01
C THR A 115 -22.06 0.22 25.08
N LYS A 116 -22.34 -0.03 26.37
CA LYS A 116 -21.31 0.16 27.38
C LYS A 116 -20.22 -0.83 26.99
N ARG A 117 -19.17 -0.33 26.33
CA ARG A 117 -17.99 -1.12 25.98
C ARG A 117 -17.42 -1.60 27.32
N GLN A 118 -17.86 -2.76 27.79
CA GLN A 118 -17.21 -3.44 28.90
C GLN A 118 -15.75 -3.57 28.46
N PRO A 119 -14.77 -3.00 29.18
CA PRO A 119 -13.38 -3.23 28.86
C PRO A 119 -13.21 -4.74 28.84
N LYS A 120 -12.80 -5.31 27.70
CA LYS A 120 -12.47 -6.73 27.64
C LYS A 120 -11.45 -6.94 28.74
N GLN A 121 -11.83 -7.63 29.82
CA GLN A 121 -10.85 -8.11 30.77
C GLN A 121 -9.89 -8.93 29.92
N ARG A 122 -8.65 -8.44 29.80
CA ARG A 122 -7.57 -9.18 29.16
C ARG A 122 -7.46 -10.43 30.00
N ILE A 123 -8.09 -11.51 29.55
CA ILE A 123 -7.83 -12.84 30.08
C ILE A 123 -6.34 -12.99 29.85
N LYS A 124 -5.57 -12.85 30.93
CA LYS A 124 -4.18 -13.28 30.94
C LYS A 124 -4.31 -14.79 30.79
N SER A 125 -4.37 -15.28 29.56
CA SER A 125 -4.13 -16.69 29.30
C SER A 125 -2.72 -16.92 29.84
N SER A 126 -2.63 -17.44 31.06
CA SER A 126 -1.42 -18.09 31.53
C SER A 126 -1.23 -19.25 30.57
N ALA A 127 -0.40 -19.03 29.54
CA ALA A 127 0.02 -20.10 28.67
C ALA A 127 0.52 -21.24 29.57
N PRO A 128 0.13 -22.51 29.31
CA PRO A 128 0.75 -23.63 30.01
C PRO A 128 2.26 -23.45 29.89
N ALA A 129 2.97 -23.60 31.01
CA ALA A 129 4.41 -23.48 31.06
C ALA A 129 5.01 -24.56 30.16
N MET A 130 5.25 -24.20 28.91
CA MET A 130 6.19 -24.89 28.03
C MET A 130 7.49 -25.02 28.81
N PRO A 131 8.19 -26.17 28.78
CA PRO A 131 9.54 -26.23 29.33
C PRO A 131 10.31 -25.06 28.71
N VAL A 132 10.75 -24.15 29.57
CA VAL A 132 11.63 -23.06 29.17
C VAL A 132 12.91 -23.77 28.75
N PHE A 133 13.00 -24.06 27.46
CA PHE A 133 14.31 -24.20 26.86
C PHE A 133 14.91 -22.82 27.04
N GLU A 134 15.80 -22.68 28.03
CA GLU A 134 16.65 -21.51 28.18
C GLU A 134 17.25 -21.29 26.80
N PRO A 135 16.78 -20.29 26.02
CA PRO A 135 17.61 -19.88 24.94
C PRO A 135 18.76 -19.20 25.68
N ALA A 136 19.91 -19.86 25.72
CA ALA A 136 21.15 -19.11 25.69
C ALA A 136 21.04 -18.24 24.44
N CYS A 137 20.35 -17.10 24.55
CA CYS A 137 20.43 -16.03 23.58
C CYS A 137 21.90 -15.63 23.65
N PRO A 138 22.74 -15.94 22.64
CA PRO A 138 23.90 -15.10 22.46
C PRO A 138 23.32 -13.68 22.33
N SER A 139 23.87 -12.76 23.12
CA SER A 139 23.54 -11.33 23.06
C SER A 139 23.23 -10.92 21.63
N VAL A 140 22.10 -10.23 21.38
CA VAL A 140 21.79 -9.62 20.09
C VAL A 140 22.81 -8.50 19.84
N GLN A 141 24.00 -8.88 19.43
CA GLN A 141 25.01 -8.05 18.82
C GLN A 141 25.21 -8.60 17.40
N SER A 142 25.25 -7.72 16.40
CA SER A 142 25.82 -7.93 15.06
C SER A 142 24.96 -8.36 13.85
N VAL A 143 23.63 -8.17 13.83
CA VAL A 143 22.92 -8.26 12.52
C VAL A 143 23.07 -7.01 11.66
N ASN A 144 23.31 -5.84 12.26
CA ASN A 144 23.38 -4.53 11.59
C ASN A 144 24.78 -3.89 11.57
N ASP A 145 25.80 -4.60 12.06
CA ASP A 145 27.17 -4.09 12.11
C ASP A 145 27.87 -4.29 10.76
N LEU A 146 28.03 -3.20 9.99
CA LEU A 146 28.73 -3.22 8.69
C LEU A 146 30.25 -3.25 8.83
N SER A 147 30.79 -3.04 10.04
CA SER A 147 32.25 -3.07 10.28
C SER A 147 32.84 -4.45 10.03
N ARG A 148 32.02 -5.51 10.16
CA ARG A 148 32.40 -6.89 9.81
C ARG A 148 32.83 -7.08 8.36
N PHE A 149 32.43 -6.16 7.47
CA PHE A 149 32.81 -6.20 6.06
C PHE A 149 34.10 -5.42 5.79
N GLN A 150 34.82 -4.95 6.81
CA GLN A 150 36.12 -4.32 6.62
C GLN A 150 37.11 -5.30 5.97
N ILE A 151 37.82 -4.85 4.94
CA ILE A 151 38.82 -5.66 4.23
C ILE A 151 40.16 -5.51 4.95
N ALA A 152 40.86 -6.63 5.14
CA ALA A 152 42.19 -6.63 5.75
C ALA A 152 43.17 -5.77 4.91
N GLY A 153 43.80 -4.78 5.55
CA GLY A 153 44.77 -3.88 4.92
C GLY A 153 44.20 -2.59 4.33
N SER A 154 42.90 -2.31 4.46
CA SER A 154 42.32 -0.99 4.15
C SER A 154 42.04 -0.20 5.44
N GLU A 155 42.67 0.96 5.59
CA GLU A 155 42.32 1.93 6.63
C GLU A 155 41.02 2.64 6.25
N PRO A 156 40.02 2.67 7.14
CA PRO A 156 38.78 3.39 6.89
C PRO A 156 39.03 4.88 6.67
N VAL A 157 38.39 5.44 5.65
CA VAL A 157 38.49 6.86 5.30
C VAL A 157 37.11 7.49 5.49
N ALA A 158 37.06 8.68 6.08
CA ALA A 158 35.81 9.43 6.20
C ALA A 158 35.21 9.72 4.82
N PHE A 159 33.88 9.68 4.71
CA PHE A 159 33.19 9.85 3.43
C PHE A 159 33.60 11.13 2.68
N ILE A 160 33.83 12.22 3.40
CA ILE A 160 34.25 13.50 2.83
C ILE A 160 35.66 13.49 2.23
N ASP A 161 36.54 12.63 2.75
CA ASP A 161 37.95 12.54 2.35
C ASP A 161 38.18 11.50 1.23
N LEU A 162 37.11 10.85 0.75
CA LEU A 162 37.21 9.83 -0.29
C LEU A 162 37.53 10.42 -1.68
N GLY A 163 38.60 9.92 -2.28
CA GLY A 163 39.00 10.23 -3.65
C GLY A 163 38.15 9.56 -4.74
N ARG A 164 38.41 9.91 -6.00
CA ARG A 164 37.68 9.37 -7.17
C ARG A 164 37.80 7.86 -7.38
N ARG A 165 38.85 7.21 -6.83
CA ARG A 165 39.18 5.78 -7.00
C ARG A 165 39.26 5.02 -5.67
N GLN A 166 38.39 5.39 -4.73
CA GLN A 166 38.33 4.80 -3.40
C GLN A 166 36.92 4.26 -3.10
N CYS A 167 36.87 3.15 -2.38
CA CYS A 167 35.64 2.42 -2.07
C CYS A 167 34.75 3.22 -1.11
N ARG A 168 33.50 3.46 -1.51
CA ARG A 168 32.49 4.21 -0.74
C ARG A 168 31.60 3.33 0.13
N PHE A 169 32.02 2.10 0.43
CA PHE A 169 31.23 1.18 1.25
C PHE A 169 31.25 1.63 2.72
N PRO A 170 30.10 1.98 3.33
CA PRO A 170 30.05 2.39 4.74
C PRO A 170 30.36 1.22 5.68
N LEU A 171 31.19 1.46 6.69
CA LEU A 171 31.54 0.48 7.73
C LEU A 171 30.79 0.71 9.04
N GLU A 172 30.01 1.78 9.14
CA GLU A 172 29.17 2.09 10.30
C GLU A 172 27.85 1.31 10.27
N CYS A 173 27.27 1.10 11.46
CA CYS A 173 25.97 0.44 11.62
C CYS A 173 24.87 1.20 10.84
N MET A 174 23.94 0.47 10.18
CA MET A 174 22.86 1.07 9.36
C MET A 174 21.90 1.99 10.13
N GLU A 175 21.92 1.95 11.46
CA GLU A 175 21.09 2.79 12.32
C GLU A 175 21.74 4.15 12.64
N VAL A 176 23.02 4.33 12.32
CA VAL A 176 23.72 5.61 12.48
C VAL A 176 23.37 6.52 11.31
N VAL A 177 22.96 7.76 11.61
CA VAL A 177 22.69 8.78 10.59
C VAL A 177 23.95 9.01 9.77
N SER A 178 23.91 8.63 8.49
CA SER A 178 25.06 8.80 7.59
C SER A 178 25.41 10.29 7.45
N GLY A 179 26.67 10.62 7.69
CA GLY A 179 27.17 11.99 7.68
C GLY A 179 28.52 12.14 6.95
N PRO A 180 29.07 13.36 6.89
CA PRO A 180 30.36 13.63 6.23
C PRO A 180 31.53 12.83 6.82
N GLN A 181 31.43 12.49 8.10
CA GLN A 181 32.44 11.74 8.86
C GLN A 181 32.22 10.23 8.85
N THR A 182 31.22 9.73 8.13
CA THR A 182 30.94 8.29 8.09
C THR A 182 32.11 7.52 7.52
N LEU A 183 32.64 6.58 8.29
CA LEU A 183 33.79 5.78 7.89
C LEU A 183 33.42 4.81 6.76
N CYS A 184 34.20 4.88 5.69
CA CYS A 184 34.06 4.05 4.50
C CYS A 184 35.32 3.22 4.27
N CYS A 185 35.19 2.13 3.49
CA CYS A 185 36.29 1.22 3.23
C CYS A 185 37.58 1.86 2.67
N GLY A 186 37.49 2.85 1.78
CA GLY A 186 38.67 3.56 1.27
C GLY A 186 39.60 2.77 0.33
N ALA A 187 39.41 1.45 0.18
CA ALA A 187 40.25 0.62 -0.70
C ALA A 187 40.22 1.07 -2.17
N LYS A 188 41.32 0.86 -2.89
CA LYS A 188 41.43 1.22 -4.32
C LYS A 188 40.36 0.54 -5.16
N THR A 189 39.70 1.32 -6.01
CA THR A 189 38.71 0.83 -6.97
C THR A 189 39.25 0.85 -8.39
N GLU A 190 38.71 -0.01 -9.24
CA GLU A 190 38.88 0.06 -10.70
C GLU A 190 38.27 1.36 -11.24
N ASP A 191 38.61 1.72 -12.48
CA ASP A 191 38.11 2.95 -13.08
C ASP A 191 36.59 2.95 -13.14
N LEU A 192 35.99 4.07 -12.69
CA LEU A 192 34.55 4.30 -12.57
C LEU A 192 33.80 3.40 -11.55
N ALA A 193 34.48 2.52 -10.81
CA ALA A 193 33.83 1.69 -9.80
C ALA A 193 33.63 2.45 -8.47
N SER A 194 32.41 2.38 -7.92
CA SER A 194 32.07 3.00 -6.62
C SER A 194 32.49 2.15 -5.41
N TYR A 195 32.70 0.85 -5.62
CA TYR A 195 33.10 -0.10 -4.60
C TYR A 195 34.26 -0.97 -5.10
N CYS A 196 35.12 -1.44 -4.19
CA CYS A 196 36.19 -2.38 -4.54
C CYS A 196 35.63 -3.76 -4.90
N VAL A 197 36.47 -4.66 -5.43
CA VAL A 197 36.05 -6.03 -5.78
C VAL A 197 35.41 -6.75 -4.59
N GLY A 198 35.94 -6.57 -3.38
CA GLY A 198 35.40 -7.17 -2.16
C GLY A 198 33.99 -6.69 -1.85
N HIS A 199 33.78 -5.37 -1.76
CA HIS A 199 32.47 -4.79 -1.42
C HIS A 199 31.43 -4.88 -2.53
N ARG A 200 31.85 -4.96 -3.80
CA ARG A 200 30.91 -5.30 -4.90
C ARG A 200 30.25 -6.66 -4.67
N ARG A 201 30.99 -7.65 -4.16
CA ARG A 201 30.43 -8.98 -3.86
C ARG A 201 29.45 -8.95 -2.70
N VAL A 202 29.70 -8.14 -1.67
CA VAL A 202 28.79 -7.96 -0.53
C VAL A 202 27.45 -7.37 -0.99
N MET A 203 27.50 -6.30 -1.79
CA MET A 203 26.28 -5.66 -2.32
C MET A 203 25.48 -6.57 -3.26
N MET A 204 26.17 -7.36 -4.10
CA MET A 204 25.51 -8.24 -5.07
C MET A 204 24.89 -9.49 -4.44
N ARG A 205 25.48 -10.05 -3.36
CA ARG A 205 24.88 -11.19 -2.64
C ARG A 205 23.60 -10.81 -1.90
N ALA A 206 23.58 -9.64 -1.25
CA ALA A 206 22.39 -9.13 -0.57
C ALA A 206 21.19 -8.91 -1.53
N ALA A 207 21.45 -8.60 -2.80
CA ALA A 207 20.41 -8.45 -3.82
C ALA A 207 19.80 -9.79 -4.29
N MET A 208 20.53 -10.90 -4.17
CA MET A 208 20.03 -12.24 -4.53
C MET A 208 19.17 -12.85 -3.42
N GLU A 209 19.51 -12.61 -2.15
CA GLU A 209 18.73 -13.10 -0.99
C GLU A 209 17.42 -12.31 -0.77
N ALA A 210 17.28 -11.11 -1.34
CA ALA A 210 16.06 -10.30 -1.25
C ALA A 210 15.04 -10.57 -2.39
N ALA A 211 15.35 -11.47 -3.32
CA ALA A 211 14.52 -11.82 -4.48
C ALA A 211 13.80 -13.18 -4.32
N GLU A 212 13.90 -13.80 -3.16
CA GLU A 212 13.23 -15.05 -2.75
C GLU A 212 12.24 -14.77 -1.61
#